data_AF-A0A7F5RCJ4-F1
#
_entry.id   AF-A0A7F5RCJ4-F1
#
_cell.length_a   1.000
_cell.length_b   1.000
_cell.length_c   1.000
_cell.angle_alpha   90.00
_cell.angle_beta   90.00
_cell.angle_gamma   90.00
#
_symmetry.space_group_name_H-M   'P 1'
#
loop_
_entity.id
_entity.type
_entity.pdbx_description
1 polymer ?
#
loop_
_entity_poly.entity_id
_entity_poly.type
_entity_poly.pdbx_seq_one_letter_code
_entity_poly.pdbx_strand_id
1 'polypeptide(L)'
;MQNKNLVEFPCESEIKKVLGGRWSPVKNEFTYYVNPIDNEINDCVKCSRYNAKVPDYRMGDLPETRLIKTRPFLNVGLDYCGPFLLKEKKFRNKIKIKAYVAVFVCFSTKAVHLELVTDLTTEACIEAIKRFAARRGNPNNVYSDNATNFVGAKNEILKLQAFFMSDEYSGGLKQYFSKQQINWHFSPPRAPHFGGLWEAAVKSFKSHLYRTVANALFTYEQFNTCIIEIEAILNSRPLVPISSDPNDLVALTPAHFLIGDSLMSFPEPDYRDVYQNKLSTWQRIQQVKQHFWSRWYKEYLNELRIRSKWHKGTSEEIKIGTIVLIKEENLPPRQWSLGRIIELHPGDDNIVRVVTVRTQDGVYKRCIKKLSPLPNL
;
A
#
# COMPACT_ATOMS: atom_id res chain seq x y z
N MET A 1 -38.36 51.86 25.77
CA MET A 1 -39.57 51.26 25.15
C MET A 1 -39.11 49.98 24.45
N GLN A 2 -38.95 48.86 25.16
CA GLN A 2 -39.97 47.82 25.40
C GLN A 2 -40.65 47.31 24.13
N ASN A 3 -40.26 46.11 23.66
CA ASN A 3 -41.12 44.92 23.72
C ASN A 3 -40.37 43.65 23.28
N LYS A 4 -40.14 42.75 24.25
CA LYS A 4 -39.83 41.33 24.02
C LYS A 4 -41.15 40.57 24.13
N ASN A 5 -41.55 39.85 23.08
CA ASN A 5 -42.61 38.85 23.21
C ASN A 5 -42.02 37.61 23.87
N LEU A 6 -42.34 37.42 25.15
CA LEU A 6 -42.16 36.17 25.88
C LEU A 6 -43.41 35.31 25.64
N VAL A 7 -43.22 34.10 25.11
CA VAL A 7 -44.22 33.04 25.21
C VAL A 7 -44.01 32.37 26.56
N GLU A 8 -45.01 32.46 27.44
CA GLU A 8 -45.04 31.81 28.75
C GLU A 8 -45.12 30.29 28.58
N PHE A 9 -44.21 29.55 29.22
CA PHE A 9 -44.34 28.13 29.48
C PHE A 9 -44.79 27.93 30.94
N PRO A 10 -45.67 26.95 31.22
CA PRO A 10 -46.31 26.81 32.52
C PRO A 10 -45.35 26.40 33.66
N CYS A 11 -45.78 26.75 34.87
CA CYS A 11 -45.08 26.61 36.15
C CYS A 11 -44.70 25.17 36.51
N GLU A 12 -43.53 25.01 37.13
CA GLU A 12 -42.83 23.78 37.52
C GLU A 12 -43.60 22.86 38.52
N SER A 13 -44.79 23.27 38.95
CA SER A 13 -45.68 22.47 39.81
C SER A 13 -46.57 21.49 39.04
N GLU A 14 -46.76 21.62 37.72
CA GLU A 14 -47.57 20.67 36.93
C GLU A 14 -46.77 19.51 36.31
N ILE A 15 -45.45 19.64 36.18
CA ILE A 15 -44.58 18.59 35.60
C ILE A 15 -44.28 17.47 36.62
N LYS A 16 -44.49 17.72 37.92
CA LYS A 16 -44.21 16.76 39.01
C LYS A 16 -45.28 15.67 39.22
N LYS A 17 -46.32 15.58 38.38
CA LYS A 17 -47.36 14.52 38.47
C LYS A 17 -47.21 13.35 37.49
N VAL A 18 -46.28 13.39 36.53
CA VAL A 18 -46.25 12.39 35.44
C VAL A 18 -45.08 11.40 35.50
N LEU A 19 -43.98 11.67 36.21
CA LEU A 19 -42.86 10.72 36.25
C LEU A 19 -42.33 10.56 37.68
N GLY A 20 -42.63 9.41 38.27
CA GLY A 20 -42.25 9.05 39.63
C GLY A 20 -40.74 8.95 39.82
N GLY A 21 -40.23 9.72 40.78
CA GLY A 21 -39.23 9.30 41.77
C GLY A 21 -37.87 8.80 41.28
N ARG A 22 -36.91 9.71 41.16
CA ARG A 22 -35.61 9.75 41.91
C ARG A 22 -34.59 10.55 41.10
N TRP A 23 -34.31 11.77 41.55
CA TRP A 23 -33.06 12.46 41.21
C TRP A 23 -32.59 13.27 42.43
N SER A 24 -31.31 13.11 42.78
CA SER A 24 -30.59 14.00 43.70
C SER A 24 -29.66 14.88 42.86
N PRO A 25 -29.52 16.19 43.15
CA PRO A 25 -28.75 17.10 42.32
C PRO A 25 -27.27 17.11 42.74
N VAL A 26 -26.36 16.91 41.81
CA VAL A 26 -24.97 17.36 41.96
C VAL A 26 -24.60 18.25 40.77
N LYS A 27 -24.02 19.39 41.14
CA LYS A 27 -23.85 20.63 40.39
C LYS A 27 -22.78 20.55 39.29
N ASN A 28 -23.02 21.35 38.25
CA ASN A 28 -22.09 22.06 37.36
C ASN A 28 -20.89 21.31 36.77
N GLU A 29 -20.88 21.16 35.44
CA GLU A 29 -19.85 21.74 34.55
C GLU A 29 -20.25 21.53 33.07
N PHE A 30 -19.83 22.46 32.21
CA PHE A 30 -20.16 22.50 30.78
C PHE A 30 -19.64 21.25 30.05
N THR A 31 -20.52 20.50 29.37
CA THR A 31 -20.13 19.40 28.48
C THR A 31 -20.67 19.61 27.08
N TYR A 32 -19.75 19.61 26.12
CA TYR A 32 -19.99 19.45 24.69
C TYR A 32 -20.81 18.19 24.42
N TYR A 33 -21.82 18.28 23.55
CA TYR A 33 -22.52 17.12 23.04
C TYR A 33 -21.56 16.24 22.23
N VAL A 34 -21.04 15.18 22.85
CA VAL A 34 -20.38 14.07 22.17
C VAL A 34 -21.48 13.10 21.73
N ASN A 35 -21.49 12.75 20.44
CA ASN A 35 -22.46 11.80 19.87
C ASN A 35 -22.40 10.46 20.64
N PRO A 36 -23.53 9.90 21.11
CA PRO A 36 -23.54 8.65 21.88
C PRO A 36 -23.05 7.40 21.11
N ILE A 37 -22.93 7.50 19.78
CA ILE A 37 -22.51 6.40 18.91
C ILE A 37 -21.01 6.08 19.06
N ASP A 38 -20.17 7.07 19.42
CA ASP A 38 -18.72 6.87 19.52
C ASP A 38 -18.30 6.12 20.79
N ASN A 39 -19.10 6.17 21.86
CA ASN A 39 -18.79 5.48 23.12
C ASN A 39 -19.11 3.97 23.07
N GLU A 40 -20.18 3.55 22.37
CA GLU A 40 -20.50 2.12 22.23
C GLU A 40 -19.50 1.36 21.33
N ILE A 41 -18.82 2.07 20.41
CA ILE A 41 -17.80 1.47 19.53
C ILE A 41 -16.50 1.18 20.29
N ASN A 42 -16.16 1.96 21.32
CA ASN A 42 -14.93 1.80 22.10
C ASN A 42 -15.02 0.67 23.15
N ASP A 43 -16.20 0.39 23.69
CA ASP A 43 -16.42 -0.70 24.66
C ASP A 43 -16.59 -2.08 23.99
N CYS A 44 -16.76 -2.12 22.68
CA CYS A 44 -16.75 -3.37 21.94
C CYS A 44 -15.32 -3.90 21.78
N VAL A 45 -14.98 -4.98 22.49
CA VAL A 45 -13.67 -5.67 22.41
C VAL A 45 -13.29 -6.05 20.97
N LYS A 46 -14.25 -6.36 20.10
CA LYS A 46 -13.99 -6.64 18.66
C LYS A 46 -13.62 -5.38 17.88
N CYS A 47 -14.29 -4.25 18.15
CA CYS A 47 -14.00 -2.97 17.48
C CYS A 47 -12.71 -2.34 18.00
N SER A 48 -12.45 -2.40 19.32
CA SER A 48 -11.19 -1.96 19.94
C SER A 48 -9.96 -2.72 19.39
N ARG A 49 -10.09 -4.03 19.13
CA ARG A 49 -9.03 -4.83 18.48
C ARG A 49 -8.78 -4.44 17.02
N TYR A 50 -9.80 -4.00 16.29
CA TYR A 50 -9.66 -3.57 14.88
C TYR A 50 -9.24 -2.11 14.75
N ASN A 51 -9.61 -1.25 15.70
CA ASN A 51 -9.34 0.18 15.76
C ASN A 51 -8.24 0.57 16.77
N ALA A 52 -7.40 -0.39 17.18
CA ALA A 52 -6.28 -0.10 18.08
C ALA A 52 -5.46 1.07 17.53
N LYS A 53 -5.49 2.21 18.24
CA LYS A 53 -4.69 3.38 17.89
C LYS A 53 -3.22 2.97 17.96
N VAL A 54 -2.56 2.96 16.81
CA VAL A 54 -1.10 2.85 16.74
C VAL A 54 -0.54 4.07 17.48
N PRO A 55 0.37 3.91 18.45
CA PRO A 55 1.00 5.05 19.11
C PRO A 55 1.66 5.93 18.05
N ASP A 56 1.48 7.25 18.17
CA ASP A 56 2.21 8.22 17.35
C ASP A 56 3.71 8.14 17.72
N TYR A 57 4.46 7.33 16.98
CA TYR A 57 5.91 7.33 17.07
C TYR A 57 6.48 8.40 16.13
N ARG A 58 7.38 9.23 16.65
CA ARG A 58 8.31 9.99 15.81
C ARG A 58 9.11 8.94 15.03
N MET A 59 9.04 8.96 13.70
CA MET A 59 9.75 7.97 12.89
C MET A 59 11.23 7.96 13.27
N GLY A 60 11.73 6.80 13.70
CA GLY A 60 13.17 6.59 13.82
C GLY A 60 13.83 6.78 12.45
N ASP A 61 15.08 7.21 12.47
CA ASP A 61 15.85 7.44 11.24
C ASP A 61 15.78 6.21 10.33
N LEU A 62 15.61 6.48 9.03
CA LEU A 62 15.58 5.43 8.03
C LEU A 62 16.91 4.67 8.08
N PRO A 63 16.92 3.32 8.01
CA PRO A 63 18.16 2.56 8.04
C PRO A 63 19.16 3.09 7.01
N GLU A 64 20.42 3.24 7.40
CA GLU A 64 21.52 3.80 6.59
C GLU A 64 21.64 3.14 5.20
N THR A 65 21.22 1.87 5.09
CA THR A 65 21.10 1.10 3.84
C THR A 65 20.17 1.72 2.79
N ARG A 66 19.36 2.73 3.15
CA ARG A 66 18.45 3.46 2.24
C ARG A 66 19.12 4.65 1.55
N LEU A 67 20.28 5.10 2.03
CA LEU A 67 21.02 6.25 1.47
C LEU A 67 22.10 5.85 0.46
N ILE A 68 22.38 4.55 0.34
CA ILE A 68 23.38 4.02 -0.59
C ILE A 68 22.71 3.80 -1.95
N LYS A 69 23.28 4.40 -3.01
CA LYS A 69 22.88 4.16 -4.41
C LYS A 69 23.26 2.73 -4.80
N THR A 70 22.43 1.76 -4.43
CA THR A 70 22.61 0.35 -4.80
C THR A 70 21.73 -0.01 -5.99
N ARG A 71 22.14 -1.03 -6.75
CA ARG A 71 21.25 -1.62 -7.75
C ARG A 71 19.90 -2.05 -7.14
N PRO A 72 18.81 -2.08 -7.92
CA PRO A 72 17.53 -2.59 -7.46
C PRO A 72 17.66 -3.99 -6.87
N PHE A 73 16.87 -4.27 -5.84
CA PHE A 73 16.76 -5.57 -5.19
C PHE A 73 18.04 -6.08 -4.49
N LEU A 74 19.05 -5.22 -4.26
CA LEU A 74 20.22 -5.60 -3.45
C LEU A 74 19.84 -5.80 -1.96
N ASN A 75 18.94 -4.96 -1.45
CA ASN A 75 18.37 -5.06 -0.11
C ASN A 75 16.86 -5.29 -0.26
N VAL A 76 16.36 -6.42 0.24
CA VAL A 76 14.95 -6.81 0.06
C VAL A 76 14.27 -7.21 1.36
N GLY A 77 13.03 -6.78 1.51
CA GLY A 77 12.11 -7.39 2.45
C GLY A 77 11.38 -8.54 1.78
N LEU A 78 11.29 -9.68 2.46
CA LEU A 78 10.59 -10.89 2.03
C LEU A 78 9.50 -11.23 3.04
N ASP A 79 8.27 -11.39 2.55
CA ASP A 79 7.13 -11.78 3.37
C ASP A 79 6.08 -12.49 2.50
N TYR A 80 5.25 -13.35 3.09
CA TYR A 80 4.20 -14.10 2.39
C TYR A 80 2.84 -13.40 2.44
N CYS A 81 2.01 -13.62 1.42
CA CYS A 81 0.62 -13.22 1.39
C CYS A 81 -0.25 -14.43 1.04
N GLY A 82 -1.35 -14.64 1.78
CA GLY A 82 -2.25 -15.77 1.58
C GLY A 82 -2.88 -16.23 2.90
N PRO A 83 -3.52 -17.42 2.91
CA PRO A 83 -3.63 -18.37 1.80
C PRO A 83 -4.64 -17.95 0.72
N PHE A 84 -4.33 -18.25 -0.53
CA PHE A 84 -5.26 -18.22 -1.68
C PHE A 84 -5.71 -19.64 -2.01
N LEU A 85 -6.89 -19.79 -2.63
CA LEU A 85 -7.40 -21.09 -3.06
C LEU A 85 -7.34 -21.21 -4.58
N LEU A 86 -6.57 -22.18 -5.06
CA LEU A 86 -6.42 -22.50 -6.48
C LEU A 86 -7.23 -23.74 -6.86
N LYS A 87 -7.58 -23.81 -8.14
CA LYS A 87 -8.03 -25.03 -8.80
C LYS A 87 -6.83 -25.95 -9.02
N GLU A 88 -6.97 -27.21 -8.66
CA GLU A 88 -6.01 -28.25 -9.06
C GLU A 88 -6.06 -28.47 -10.58
N LYS A 89 -7.26 -28.53 -11.16
CA LYS A 89 -7.45 -28.81 -12.59
C LYS A 89 -8.31 -27.75 -13.26
N LYS A 90 -8.09 -27.57 -14.57
CA LYS A 90 -8.88 -26.66 -15.41
C LYS A 90 -10.35 -27.07 -15.48
N PHE A 91 -10.62 -28.37 -15.59
CA PHE A 91 -11.96 -28.96 -15.71
C PHE A 91 -12.23 -29.94 -14.57
N ARG A 92 -13.51 -30.07 -14.18
CA ARG A 92 -13.99 -31.04 -13.17
C ARG A 92 -13.20 -30.99 -11.84
N ASN A 93 -12.92 -29.77 -11.37
CA ASN A 93 -12.13 -29.54 -10.18
C ASN A 93 -12.92 -29.90 -8.90
N LYS A 94 -12.44 -30.88 -8.14
CA LYS A 94 -13.03 -31.28 -6.85
C LYS A 94 -12.22 -30.75 -5.65
N ILE A 95 -10.91 -30.61 -5.82
CA ILE A 95 -9.97 -30.24 -4.76
C ILE A 95 -9.53 -28.78 -4.93
N LYS A 96 -9.36 -28.06 -3.82
CA LYS A 96 -8.78 -26.72 -3.79
C LYS A 96 -7.40 -26.79 -3.15
N ILE A 97 -6.41 -26.22 -3.82
CA ILE A 97 -5.03 -26.21 -3.34
C ILE A 97 -4.76 -24.85 -2.70
N LYS A 98 -4.08 -24.82 -1.55
CA LYS A 98 -3.63 -23.57 -0.95
C LYS A 98 -2.43 -23.05 -1.73
N ALA A 99 -2.40 -21.74 -1.94
CA ALA A 99 -1.26 -21.07 -2.51
C ALA A 99 -0.96 -19.78 -1.76
N TYR A 100 0.27 -19.31 -1.89
CA TYR A 100 0.76 -18.11 -1.24
C TYR A 100 1.57 -17.32 -2.27
N VAL A 101 1.67 -16.02 -2.06
CA VAL A 101 2.52 -15.16 -2.88
C VAL A 101 3.69 -14.72 -2.01
N ALA A 102 4.90 -15.14 -2.37
CA ALA A 102 6.12 -14.58 -1.81
C ALA A 102 6.28 -13.17 -2.37
N VAL A 103 6.38 -12.19 -1.48
CA VAL A 103 6.48 -10.78 -1.85
C VAL A 103 7.85 -10.25 -1.49
N PHE A 104 8.61 -9.89 -2.52
CA PHE A 104 9.90 -9.24 -2.41
C PHE A 104 9.73 -7.75 -2.64
N VAL A 105 10.29 -6.94 -1.75
CA VAL A 105 10.21 -5.48 -1.85
C VAL A 105 11.60 -4.87 -1.76
N CYS A 106 11.99 -4.16 -2.80
CA CYS A 106 13.26 -3.46 -2.88
C CYS A 106 13.29 -2.26 -1.93
N PHE A 107 14.32 -2.16 -1.09
CA PHE A 107 14.42 -1.06 -0.12
C PHE A 107 14.84 0.27 -0.74
N SER A 108 15.66 0.25 -1.79
CA SER A 108 16.11 1.47 -2.49
C SER A 108 15.03 2.03 -3.41
N THR A 109 14.51 1.23 -4.34
CA THR A 109 13.60 1.69 -5.40
C THR A 109 12.11 1.52 -5.08
N LYS A 110 11.79 0.81 -3.98
CA LYS A 110 10.42 0.41 -3.65
C LYS A 110 9.75 -0.50 -4.69
N ALA A 111 10.52 -1.04 -5.65
CA ALA A 111 10.03 -2.05 -6.58
C ALA A 111 9.53 -3.29 -5.83
N VAL A 112 8.47 -3.90 -6.36
CA VAL A 112 7.89 -5.14 -5.84
C VAL A 112 8.13 -6.25 -6.84
N HIS A 113 8.39 -7.44 -6.34
CA HIS A 113 8.42 -8.66 -7.13
C HIS A 113 7.60 -9.76 -6.44
N LEU A 114 6.76 -10.46 -7.20
CA LEU A 114 5.78 -11.42 -6.71
C LEU A 114 6.05 -12.81 -7.30
N GLU A 115 6.13 -13.81 -6.42
CA GLU A 115 6.34 -15.21 -6.79
C GLU A 115 5.21 -16.07 -6.22
N LEU A 116 4.52 -16.83 -7.09
CA LEU A 116 3.50 -17.77 -6.67
C LEU A 116 4.14 -19.05 -6.12
N VAL A 117 3.74 -19.46 -4.92
CA VAL A 117 4.11 -20.74 -4.32
C VAL A 117 2.87 -21.51 -3.89
N THR A 118 2.95 -22.84 -3.89
CA THR A 118 1.85 -23.72 -3.47
C THR A 118 2.02 -24.26 -2.05
N ASP A 119 3.11 -23.90 -1.37
CA ASP A 119 3.39 -24.33 -0.01
C ASP A 119 4.21 -23.29 0.76
N LEU A 120 4.21 -23.39 2.10
CA LEU A 120 5.03 -22.61 3.01
C LEU A 120 6.16 -23.49 3.60
N THR A 121 6.72 -24.40 2.82
CA THR A 121 7.90 -25.17 3.21
C THR A 121 9.18 -24.36 2.97
N THR A 122 10.27 -24.79 3.62
CA THR A 122 11.62 -24.29 3.35
C THR A 122 12.00 -24.41 1.87
N GLU A 123 11.71 -25.55 1.25
CA GLU A 123 12.01 -25.80 -0.16
C GLU A 123 11.27 -24.83 -1.09
N ALA A 124 9.96 -24.66 -0.89
CA ALA A 124 9.16 -23.70 -1.66
C ALA A 124 9.66 -22.26 -1.49
N CYS A 125 10.17 -21.91 -0.31
CA CYS A 125 10.79 -20.61 -0.06
C CYS A 125 12.11 -20.44 -0.84
N ILE A 126 13.00 -21.44 -0.80
CA ILE A 126 14.26 -21.43 -1.54
C ILE A 126 13.99 -21.32 -3.05
N GLU A 127 13.02 -22.07 -3.57
CA GLU A 127 12.63 -21.98 -4.97
C GLU A 127 12.12 -20.59 -5.36
N ALA A 128 11.30 -19.95 -4.52
CA ALA A 128 10.82 -18.59 -4.76
C ALA A 128 11.99 -17.60 -4.80
N ILE A 129 12.96 -17.74 -3.88
CA ILE A 129 14.17 -16.90 -3.86
C ILE A 129 15.02 -17.14 -5.11
N LYS A 130 15.17 -18.38 -5.56
CA LYS A 130 15.90 -18.70 -6.79
C LYS A 130 15.23 -18.11 -8.03
N ARG A 131 13.89 -18.21 -8.15
CA ARG A 131 13.14 -17.58 -9.25
C ARG A 131 13.27 -16.06 -9.24
N PHE A 132 13.18 -15.44 -8.06
CA PHE A 132 13.42 -14.02 -7.87
C PHE A 132 14.85 -13.63 -8.29
N ALA A 133 15.86 -14.32 -7.77
CA ALA A 133 17.26 -14.03 -8.06
C ALA A 133 17.60 -14.22 -9.54
N ALA A 134 17.02 -15.22 -10.20
CA ALA A 134 17.18 -15.42 -11.64
C ALA A 134 16.63 -14.26 -12.48
N ARG A 135 15.60 -13.54 -12.00
CA ARG A 135 15.00 -12.40 -12.71
C ARG A 135 15.55 -11.05 -12.28
N ARG A 136 15.99 -10.90 -11.03
CA ARG A 136 16.36 -9.62 -10.40
C ARG A 136 17.81 -9.54 -9.92
N GLY A 137 18.56 -10.63 -10.02
CA GLY A 137 19.89 -10.81 -9.44
C GLY A 137 19.85 -11.18 -7.95
N ASN A 138 20.93 -11.78 -7.44
CA ASN A 138 21.03 -12.22 -6.04
C ASN A 138 20.89 -11.06 -5.05
N PRO A 139 20.03 -11.11 -4.03
CA PRO A 139 20.04 -10.09 -3.00
C PRO A 139 21.32 -10.19 -2.17
N ASN A 140 21.86 -9.06 -1.69
CA ASN A 140 22.93 -9.07 -0.69
C ASN A 140 22.37 -9.14 0.74
N ASN A 141 21.22 -8.52 0.97
CA ASN A 141 20.53 -8.55 2.25
C ASN A 141 19.05 -8.94 2.06
N VAL A 142 18.61 -9.95 2.80
CA VAL A 142 17.20 -10.38 2.90
C VAL A 142 16.70 -10.12 4.32
N TYR A 143 15.55 -9.46 4.45
CA TYR A 143 14.90 -9.16 5.72
C TYR A 143 13.54 -9.86 5.76
N SER A 144 13.26 -10.65 6.79
CA SER A 144 11.97 -11.34 6.96
C SER A 144 11.56 -11.45 8.43
N ASP A 145 10.35 -11.94 8.69
CA ASP A 145 9.96 -12.39 10.02
C ASP A 145 10.61 -13.75 10.37
N ASN A 146 10.39 -14.23 11.60
CA ASN A 146 10.92 -15.49 12.11
C ASN A 146 10.05 -16.72 11.74
N ALA A 147 9.27 -16.66 10.65
CA ALA A 147 8.52 -17.83 10.22
C ALA A 147 9.46 -19.01 9.91
N THR A 148 9.03 -20.23 10.25
CA THR A 148 9.87 -21.43 10.25
C THR A 148 10.45 -21.76 8.88
N ASN A 149 9.70 -21.46 7.81
CA ASN A 149 10.14 -21.61 6.43
C ASN A 149 11.28 -20.65 6.05
N PHE A 150 11.26 -19.41 6.54
CA PHE A 150 12.37 -18.47 6.35
C PHE A 150 13.60 -18.86 7.18
N VAL A 151 13.40 -19.31 8.42
CA VAL A 151 14.49 -19.85 9.25
C VAL A 151 15.15 -21.05 8.57
N GLY A 152 14.35 -21.98 8.06
CA GLY A 152 14.86 -23.12 7.28
C GLY A 152 15.61 -22.68 6.02
N ALA A 153 15.05 -21.75 5.25
CA ALA A 153 15.68 -21.27 4.01
C ALA A 153 17.02 -20.59 4.28
N LYS A 154 17.11 -19.76 5.34
CA LYS A 154 18.38 -19.19 5.80
C LYS A 154 19.41 -20.28 6.11
N ASN A 155 19.02 -21.31 6.86
CA ASN A 155 19.95 -22.38 7.23
C ASN A 155 20.49 -23.13 6.01
N GLU A 156 19.66 -23.42 5.02
CA GLU A 156 20.10 -24.05 3.77
C GLU A 156 21.03 -23.14 2.96
N ILE A 157 20.75 -21.85 2.88
CA ILE A 157 21.63 -20.87 2.22
C ILE A 157 22.99 -20.82 2.93
N LEU A 158 23.01 -20.82 4.27
CA LEU A 158 24.26 -20.83 5.04
C LEU A 158 25.06 -22.12 4.83
N LYS A 159 24.40 -23.28 4.76
CA LYS A 159 25.06 -24.56 4.43
C LYS A 159 25.73 -24.50 3.06
N LEU A 160 25.03 -23.98 2.05
CA LEU A 160 25.59 -23.81 0.70
C LEU A 160 26.79 -22.86 0.71
N GLN A 161 26.68 -21.73 1.40
CA GLN A 161 27.80 -20.78 1.54
C GLN A 161 28.99 -21.42 2.23
N ALA A 162 28.79 -22.16 3.32
CA ALA A 162 29.86 -22.86 4.03
C ALA A 162 30.53 -23.93 3.15
N PHE A 163 29.73 -24.68 2.37
CA PHE A 163 30.24 -25.66 1.42
C PHE A 163 31.16 -25.04 0.36
N PHE A 164 30.77 -23.91 -0.23
CA PHE A 164 31.62 -23.21 -1.22
C PHE A 164 32.83 -22.49 -0.60
N MET A 165 32.83 -22.28 0.72
CA MET A 165 33.96 -21.70 1.46
C MET A 165 34.92 -22.76 2.02
N SER A 166 34.63 -24.06 1.82
CA SER A 166 35.48 -25.16 2.28
C SER A 166 36.81 -25.23 1.53
N ASP A 167 37.82 -25.88 2.12
CA ASP A 167 39.17 -25.99 1.54
C ASP A 167 39.27 -26.81 0.26
N GLU A 168 38.21 -27.52 -0.13
CA GLU A 168 38.11 -28.18 -1.43
C GLU A 168 38.02 -27.20 -2.61
N TYR A 169 37.54 -25.97 -2.38
CA TYR A 169 37.38 -24.97 -3.45
C TYR A 169 38.54 -23.97 -3.46
N SER A 170 39.18 -23.81 -4.62
CA SER A 170 40.38 -22.97 -4.79
C SER A 170 40.06 -21.46 -4.78
N GLY A 171 41.09 -20.65 -4.48
CA GLY A 171 40.96 -19.25 -4.07
C GLY A 171 40.10 -18.33 -4.94
N GLY A 172 40.11 -18.49 -6.28
CA GLY A 172 39.29 -17.67 -7.18
C GLY A 172 37.78 -17.91 -7.04
N LEU A 173 37.37 -19.16 -6.82
CA LEU A 173 35.96 -19.51 -6.56
C LEU A 173 35.52 -19.04 -5.17
N LYS A 174 36.37 -19.24 -4.15
CA LYS A 174 36.12 -18.71 -2.80
C LYS A 174 35.88 -17.19 -2.81
N GLN A 175 36.72 -16.43 -3.54
CA GLN A 175 36.59 -14.98 -3.65
C GLN A 175 35.35 -14.53 -4.45
N TYR A 176 34.91 -15.32 -5.42
CA TYR A 176 33.66 -15.07 -6.14
C TYR A 176 32.44 -15.29 -5.23
N PHE A 177 32.39 -16.41 -4.51
CA PHE A 177 31.29 -16.74 -3.61
C PHE A 177 31.24 -15.82 -2.40
N SER A 178 32.38 -15.37 -1.86
CA SER A 178 32.42 -14.40 -0.76
C SER A 178 31.76 -13.07 -1.14
N LYS A 179 31.84 -12.66 -2.43
CA LYS A 179 31.17 -11.46 -2.95
C LYS A 179 29.68 -11.64 -3.23
N GLN A 180 29.19 -12.88 -3.25
CA GLN A 180 27.80 -13.24 -3.54
C GLN A 180 27.05 -13.75 -2.29
N GLN A 181 27.59 -13.50 -1.10
CA GLN A 181 26.96 -13.93 0.15
C GLN A 181 25.67 -13.17 0.41
N ILE A 182 24.61 -13.94 0.62
CA ILE A 182 23.31 -13.45 1.06
C ILE A 182 23.33 -13.35 2.58
N ASN A 183 23.18 -12.14 3.10
CA ASN A 183 23.03 -11.88 4.53
C ASN A 183 21.55 -11.86 4.90
N TRP A 184 21.14 -12.72 5.83
CA TRP A 184 19.74 -12.85 6.24
C TRP A 184 19.49 -12.30 7.63
N HIS A 185 18.63 -11.29 7.69
CA HIS A 185 18.25 -10.57 8.88
C HIS A 185 16.81 -10.90 9.27
N PHE A 186 16.59 -11.21 10.55
CA PHE A 186 15.25 -11.43 11.08
C PHE A 186 14.80 -10.24 11.92
N SER A 187 13.56 -9.80 11.74
CA SER A 187 12.97 -8.82 12.63
C SER A 187 12.83 -9.40 14.05
N PRO A 188 13.14 -8.66 15.12
CA PRO A 188 12.92 -9.14 16.48
C PRO A 188 11.44 -9.47 16.70
N PRO A 189 11.10 -10.54 17.45
CA PRO A 189 9.73 -10.85 17.78
C PRO A 189 9.08 -9.63 18.46
N ARG A 190 8.00 -9.09 17.86
CA ARG A 190 7.26 -7.89 18.31
C ARG A 190 7.94 -6.53 18.11
N ALA A 191 9.01 -6.43 17.32
CA ALA A 191 9.57 -5.13 16.90
C ALA A 191 9.39 -4.89 15.39
N PRO A 192 8.26 -4.31 14.95
CA PRO A 192 8.04 -3.87 13.55
C PRO A 192 8.94 -2.68 13.12
N HIS A 193 10.01 -2.41 13.86
CA HIS A 193 10.66 -1.10 13.86
C HIS A 193 11.95 -1.00 13.05
N PHE A 194 11.94 -1.49 11.81
CA PHE A 194 12.95 -1.08 10.81
C PHE A 194 12.38 -0.35 9.59
N GLY A 195 11.07 -0.08 9.52
CA GLY A 195 10.53 0.66 8.37
C GLY A 195 9.04 0.99 8.37
N GLY A 196 8.55 1.76 9.34
CA GLY A 196 7.11 2.09 9.49
C GLY A 196 6.38 2.55 8.21
N LEU A 197 7.04 3.27 7.30
CA LEU A 197 6.47 3.66 6.00
C LEU A 197 6.42 2.53 4.96
N TRP A 198 7.37 1.62 5.02
CA TRP A 198 7.45 0.45 4.14
C TRP A 198 6.46 -0.62 4.60
N GLU A 199 6.39 -0.91 5.90
CA GLU A 199 5.44 -1.88 6.44
C GLU A 199 3.99 -1.50 6.16
N ALA A 200 3.66 -0.20 6.27
CA ALA A 200 2.33 0.29 5.94
C ALA A 200 1.98 0.06 4.45
N ALA A 201 2.88 0.39 3.53
CA ALA A 201 2.67 0.19 2.09
C ALA A 201 2.60 -1.30 1.74
N VAL A 202 3.44 -2.14 2.36
CA VAL A 202 3.42 -3.60 2.17
C VAL A 202 2.13 -4.21 2.67
N LYS A 203 1.72 -3.86 3.89
CA LYS A 203 0.47 -4.32 4.49
C LYS A 203 -0.74 -3.88 3.68
N SER A 204 -0.73 -2.63 3.20
CA SER A 204 -1.77 -2.06 2.35
C SER A 204 -1.94 -2.86 1.06
N PHE A 205 -0.88 -3.05 0.26
CA PHE A 205 -1.05 -3.80 -1.01
C PHE A 205 -1.38 -5.28 -0.76
N LYS A 206 -0.84 -5.91 0.30
CA LYS A 206 -1.17 -7.31 0.63
C LYS A 206 -2.64 -7.47 0.95
N SER A 207 -3.19 -6.55 1.73
CA SER A 207 -4.62 -6.52 2.03
C SER A 207 -5.44 -6.39 0.74
N HIS A 208 -5.03 -5.51 -0.17
CA HIS A 208 -5.69 -5.31 -1.47
C HIS A 208 -5.61 -6.54 -2.38
N LEU A 209 -4.43 -7.15 -2.48
CA LEU A 209 -4.22 -8.38 -3.24
C LEU A 209 -5.13 -9.49 -2.70
N TYR A 210 -5.11 -9.71 -1.39
CA TYR A 210 -5.96 -10.70 -0.74
C TYR A 210 -7.45 -10.43 -0.99
N ARG A 211 -7.94 -9.23 -0.67
CA ARG A 211 -9.36 -8.86 -0.81
C ARG A 211 -9.88 -8.90 -2.24
N THR A 212 -9.00 -8.77 -3.22
CA THR A 212 -9.41 -8.73 -4.64
C THR A 212 -9.33 -10.11 -5.27
N VAL A 213 -8.32 -10.91 -4.93
CA VAL A 213 -8.07 -12.19 -5.62
C VAL A 213 -8.43 -13.42 -4.80
N ALA A 214 -8.61 -13.34 -3.47
CA ALA A 214 -8.90 -14.51 -2.62
C ALA A 214 -10.15 -15.28 -3.03
N ASN A 215 -11.16 -14.58 -3.58
CA ASN A 215 -12.40 -15.21 -4.05
C ASN A 215 -12.32 -15.71 -5.49
N ALA A 216 -11.25 -15.36 -6.22
CA ALA A 216 -11.08 -15.76 -7.61
C ALA A 216 -10.45 -17.16 -7.67
N LEU A 217 -11.28 -18.17 -7.92
CA LEU A 217 -10.82 -19.55 -8.05
C LEU A 217 -10.14 -19.79 -9.41
N PHE A 218 -8.83 -19.61 -9.50
CA PHE A 218 -8.02 -19.75 -10.71
C PHE A 218 -7.15 -21.02 -10.68
N THR A 219 -6.72 -21.53 -11.83
CA THR A 219 -5.61 -22.51 -11.88
C THR A 219 -4.28 -21.83 -11.53
N TYR A 220 -3.23 -22.62 -11.29
CA TYR A 220 -1.89 -22.08 -11.03
C TYR A 220 -1.45 -21.07 -12.11
N GLU A 221 -1.50 -21.46 -13.39
CA GLU A 221 -1.09 -20.58 -14.51
C GLU A 221 -1.92 -19.30 -14.57
N GLN A 222 -3.24 -19.39 -14.41
CA GLN A 222 -4.14 -18.25 -14.46
C GLN A 222 -3.87 -17.26 -13.32
N PHE A 223 -3.63 -17.78 -12.11
CA PHE A 223 -3.29 -16.94 -10.96
C PHE A 223 -1.89 -16.36 -11.09
N ASN A 224 -0.94 -17.12 -11.62
CA ASN A 224 0.41 -16.66 -11.93
C ASN A 224 0.39 -15.46 -12.89
N THR A 225 -0.38 -15.54 -13.99
CA THR A 225 -0.58 -14.40 -14.89
C THR A 225 -1.18 -13.20 -14.16
N CYS A 226 -2.21 -13.43 -13.34
CA CYS A 226 -2.87 -12.36 -12.58
C CYS A 226 -1.89 -11.63 -11.63
N ILE A 227 -1.06 -12.36 -10.88
CA ILE A 227 -0.10 -11.73 -9.96
C ILE A 227 1.00 -10.97 -10.71
N ILE A 228 1.43 -11.44 -11.88
CA ILE A 228 2.43 -10.74 -12.71
C ILE A 228 1.85 -9.43 -13.25
N GLU A 229 0.60 -9.42 -13.69
CA GLU A 229 -0.08 -8.18 -14.11
C GLU A 229 -0.28 -7.21 -12.92
N ILE A 230 -0.56 -7.72 -11.72
CA ILE A 230 -0.62 -6.91 -10.50
C ILE A 230 0.76 -6.37 -10.10
N GLU A 231 1.84 -7.15 -10.23
CA GLU A 231 3.22 -6.67 -10.05
C GLU A 231 3.50 -5.46 -10.96
N ALA A 232 3.07 -5.53 -12.23
CA ALA A 232 3.22 -4.43 -13.17
C ALA A 232 2.44 -3.18 -12.73
N ILE A 233 1.22 -3.34 -12.19
CA ILE A 233 0.45 -2.23 -11.60
C ILE A 233 1.22 -1.59 -10.45
N LEU A 234 1.70 -2.39 -9.51
CA LEU A 234 2.43 -1.88 -8.33
C LEU A 234 3.68 -1.13 -8.76
N ASN A 235 4.41 -1.61 -9.76
CA ASN A 235 5.64 -1.00 -10.25
C ASN A 235 5.42 0.19 -11.20
N SER A 236 4.21 0.41 -11.70
CA SER A 236 3.86 1.60 -12.49
C SER A 236 3.64 2.88 -11.68
N ARG A 237 3.58 2.78 -10.34
CA ARG A 237 3.16 3.90 -9.50
C ARG A 237 4.18 5.06 -9.48
N PRO A 238 3.73 6.33 -9.62
CA PRO A 238 4.57 7.52 -9.49
C PRO A 238 5.16 7.65 -8.08
N LEU A 239 6.47 7.86 -7.95
CA LEU A 239 7.15 8.05 -6.66
C LEU A 239 7.44 9.52 -6.41
N VAL A 240 8.12 10.18 -7.36
CA VAL A 240 8.58 11.57 -7.30
C VAL A 240 8.66 12.13 -8.73
N PRO A 241 8.61 13.45 -8.93
CA PRO A 241 8.95 14.08 -10.22
C PRO A 241 10.35 13.69 -10.71
N ILE A 242 10.52 13.43 -12.02
CA ILE A 242 11.85 13.17 -12.60
C ILE A 242 12.64 14.47 -12.77
N SER A 243 11.96 15.53 -13.21
CA SER A 243 12.60 16.77 -13.62
C SER A 243 12.00 17.97 -12.87
N SER A 244 12.85 18.96 -12.61
CA SER A 244 12.44 20.29 -12.20
C SER A 244 11.89 21.13 -13.36
N ASP A 245 12.09 20.71 -14.61
CA ASP A 245 11.63 21.42 -15.81
C ASP A 245 10.12 21.67 -15.75
N PRO A 246 9.64 22.94 -15.85
CA PRO A 246 8.22 23.31 -15.91
C PRO A 246 7.36 22.58 -16.94
N ASN A 247 7.96 22.02 -17.99
CA ASN A 247 7.24 21.36 -19.08
C ASN A 247 7.18 19.83 -18.94
N ASP A 248 8.01 19.24 -18.09
CA ASP A 248 8.04 17.79 -17.90
C ASP A 248 7.00 17.36 -16.84
N LEU A 249 6.05 16.52 -17.23
CA LEU A 249 5.02 15.96 -16.35
C LEU A 249 5.30 14.51 -15.96
N VAL A 250 6.51 14.00 -16.22
CA VAL A 250 6.86 12.62 -15.93
C VAL A 250 7.29 12.44 -14.47
N ALA A 251 6.77 11.38 -13.86
CA ALA A 251 7.15 10.94 -12.53
C ALA A 251 7.99 9.67 -12.60
N LEU A 252 9.00 9.60 -11.75
CA LEU A 252 9.82 8.42 -11.56
C LEU A 252 8.97 7.32 -10.95
N THR A 253 9.04 6.12 -11.51
CA THR A 253 8.30 4.95 -11.02
C THR A 253 9.30 3.84 -10.70
N PRO A 254 8.93 2.83 -9.89
CA PRO A 254 9.78 1.67 -9.70
C PRO A 254 10.17 1.00 -11.02
N ALA A 255 9.27 0.97 -12.02
CA ALA A 255 9.53 0.40 -13.33
C ALA A 255 10.73 1.05 -14.05
N HIS A 256 10.91 2.37 -13.95
CA HIS A 256 12.06 3.06 -14.54
C HIS A 256 13.39 2.48 -14.03
N PHE A 257 13.45 2.06 -12.76
CA PHE A 257 14.64 1.41 -12.22
C PHE A 257 14.82 -0.04 -12.68
N LEU A 258 13.73 -0.72 -13.08
CA LEU A 258 13.75 -2.13 -13.44
C LEU A 258 14.03 -2.37 -14.92
N ILE A 259 13.42 -1.54 -15.78
CA ILE A 259 13.45 -1.72 -17.23
C ILE A 259 13.95 -0.47 -17.97
N GLY A 260 14.27 0.61 -17.26
CA GLY A 260 14.67 1.89 -17.87
C GLY A 260 13.52 2.73 -18.41
N ASP A 261 12.27 2.29 -18.26
CA ASP A 261 11.08 2.91 -18.85
C ASP A 261 9.81 2.66 -18.00
N SER A 262 8.70 3.29 -18.39
CA SER A 262 7.38 3.14 -17.82
C SER A 262 6.69 1.85 -18.27
N LEU A 263 6.00 1.19 -17.34
CA LEU A 263 5.15 0.03 -17.66
C LEU A 263 3.80 0.50 -18.21
N MET A 264 3.70 0.58 -19.53
CA MET A 264 2.45 0.97 -20.21
C MET A 264 1.49 -0.22 -20.37
N SER A 265 0.19 0.05 -20.31
CA SER A 265 -0.86 -0.92 -20.62
C SER A 265 -1.37 -0.81 -22.04
N PHE A 266 -1.64 -1.95 -22.67
CA PHE A 266 -2.49 -1.98 -23.86
C PHE A 266 -3.92 -1.56 -23.49
N PRO A 267 -4.64 -0.87 -24.38
CA PRO A 267 -6.06 -0.57 -24.18
C PRO A 267 -6.85 -1.88 -24.05
N GLU A 268 -7.67 -1.98 -23.01
CA GLU A 268 -8.50 -3.16 -22.73
C GLU A 268 -9.94 -2.73 -22.45
N PRO A 269 -10.94 -3.54 -22.84
CA PRO A 269 -12.32 -3.29 -22.45
C PRO A 269 -12.50 -3.33 -20.94
N ASP A 270 -13.41 -2.52 -20.42
CA ASP A 270 -13.78 -2.54 -19.02
C ASP A 270 -14.74 -3.71 -18.73
N TYR A 271 -14.32 -4.60 -17.82
CA TYR A 271 -15.10 -5.77 -17.40
C TYR A 271 -15.60 -5.63 -15.97
N ARG A 272 -15.37 -4.51 -15.27
CA ARG A 272 -15.64 -4.38 -13.82
C ARG A 272 -17.08 -4.72 -13.43
N ASP A 273 -18.05 -4.37 -14.28
CA ASP A 273 -19.49 -4.55 -14.03
C ASP A 273 -20.09 -5.75 -14.80
N VAL A 274 -19.27 -6.51 -15.52
CA VAL A 274 -19.73 -7.68 -16.27
C VAL A 274 -19.83 -8.90 -15.35
N TYR A 275 -20.98 -9.58 -15.37
CA TYR A 275 -21.18 -10.80 -14.59
C TYR A 275 -20.15 -11.88 -14.93
N GLN A 276 -19.57 -12.50 -13.91
CA GLN A 276 -18.48 -13.48 -14.06
C GLN A 276 -18.81 -14.68 -14.94
N ASN A 277 -20.08 -15.09 -15.01
CA ASN A 277 -20.54 -16.20 -15.84
C ASN A 277 -20.53 -15.90 -17.35
N LYS A 278 -20.45 -14.62 -17.74
CA LYS A 278 -20.34 -14.17 -19.13
C LYS A 278 -18.90 -13.97 -19.58
N LEU A 279 -17.95 -14.05 -18.65
CA LEU A 279 -16.55 -13.78 -18.91
C LEU A 279 -15.80 -15.06 -19.29
N SER A 280 -14.98 -14.96 -20.33
CA SER A 280 -13.93 -15.94 -20.56
C SER A 280 -12.93 -15.92 -19.40
N THR A 281 -12.10 -16.96 -19.28
CA THR A 281 -11.06 -17.00 -18.23
C THR A 281 -10.11 -15.81 -18.33
N TRP A 282 -9.70 -15.46 -19.55
CA TRP A 282 -8.82 -14.31 -19.79
C TRP A 282 -9.51 -13.01 -19.36
N GLN A 283 -10.76 -12.78 -19.76
CA GLN A 283 -11.51 -11.58 -19.34
C GLN A 283 -11.70 -11.52 -17.82
N ARG A 284 -11.85 -12.68 -17.16
CA ARG A 284 -11.94 -12.74 -15.70
C ARG A 284 -10.63 -12.31 -15.01
N ILE A 285 -9.47 -12.65 -15.57
CA ILE A 285 -8.18 -12.15 -15.09
C ILE A 285 -8.15 -10.62 -15.23
N GLN A 286 -8.57 -10.09 -16.38
CA GLN A 286 -8.62 -8.65 -16.63
C GLN A 286 -9.59 -7.93 -15.69
N GLN A 287 -10.76 -8.51 -15.41
CA GLN A 287 -11.71 -7.98 -14.43
C GLN A 287 -11.08 -7.88 -13.03
N VAL A 288 -10.41 -8.94 -12.56
CA VAL A 288 -9.74 -8.96 -11.25
C VAL A 288 -8.63 -7.89 -11.19
N LYS A 289 -7.85 -7.77 -12.26
CA LYS A 289 -6.83 -6.72 -12.41
C LYS A 289 -7.45 -5.31 -12.31
N GLN A 290 -8.56 -5.07 -13.01
CA GLN A 290 -9.26 -3.78 -13.00
C GLN A 290 -9.88 -3.45 -11.64
N HIS A 291 -10.43 -4.45 -10.94
CA HIS A 291 -10.90 -4.30 -9.55
C HIS A 291 -9.75 -4.00 -8.59
N PHE A 292 -8.61 -4.66 -8.76
CA PHE A 292 -7.40 -4.41 -7.96
C PHE A 292 -6.94 -2.97 -8.16
N TRP A 293 -6.77 -2.55 -9.41
CA TRP A 293 -6.41 -1.19 -9.79
C TRP A 293 -7.35 -0.14 -9.18
N SER A 294 -8.67 -0.33 -9.33
CA SER A 294 -9.67 0.63 -8.84
C SER A 294 -9.59 0.87 -7.33
N ARG A 295 -9.19 -0.15 -6.56
CA ARG A 295 -9.01 -0.04 -5.10
C ARG A 295 -7.62 0.52 -4.77
N TRP A 296 -6.58 -0.04 -5.38
CA TRP A 296 -5.19 0.36 -5.18
C TRP A 296 -4.95 1.84 -5.51
N TYR A 297 -5.49 2.33 -6.63
CA TYR A 297 -5.39 3.72 -7.05
C TYR A 297 -5.94 4.67 -5.98
N LYS A 298 -7.13 4.38 -5.43
CA LYS A 298 -7.75 5.20 -4.39
C LYS A 298 -6.93 5.22 -3.10
N GLU A 299 -6.45 4.04 -2.68
CA GLU A 299 -5.64 3.93 -1.47
C GLU A 299 -4.30 4.64 -1.61
N TYR A 300 -3.62 4.46 -2.74
CA TYR A 300 -2.35 5.09 -3.01
C TYR A 300 -2.43 6.62 -2.97
N LEU A 301 -3.49 7.20 -3.55
CA LEU A 301 -3.76 8.64 -3.46
C LEU A 301 -3.99 9.08 -2.00
N ASN A 302 -4.71 8.28 -1.21
CA ASN A 302 -4.92 8.56 0.20
C ASN A 302 -3.61 8.52 0.99
N GLU A 303 -2.76 7.51 0.76
CA GLU A 303 -1.44 7.39 1.40
C GLU A 303 -0.55 8.60 1.11
N LEU A 304 -0.54 9.10 -0.14
CA LEU A 304 0.19 10.32 -0.50
C LEU A 304 -0.31 11.55 0.26
N ARG A 305 -1.63 11.72 0.36
CA ARG A 305 -2.25 12.84 1.10
C ARG A 305 -2.05 12.75 2.60
N ILE A 306 -1.99 11.54 3.15
CA ILE A 306 -1.70 11.32 4.57
C ILE A 306 -0.24 11.73 4.82
N ARG A 307 0.72 11.19 4.06
CA ARG A 307 2.15 11.54 4.21
C ARG A 307 2.42 13.03 4.14
N SER A 308 1.77 13.77 3.23
CA SER A 308 1.94 15.22 3.14
C SER A 308 1.51 15.96 4.41
N LYS A 309 0.50 15.46 5.14
CA LYS A 309 0.03 16.06 6.39
C LYS A 309 0.94 15.78 7.59
N TRP A 310 1.54 14.60 7.65
CA TRP A 310 2.35 14.19 8.81
C TRP A 310 3.75 14.81 8.83
N HIS A 311 4.29 15.20 7.68
CA HIS A 311 5.62 15.78 7.61
C HIS A 311 5.70 17.24 8.09
N LYS A 312 4.58 17.97 8.18
CA LYS A 312 4.48 19.32 8.79
C LYS A 312 3.09 19.53 9.37
N GLY A 313 2.99 19.76 10.68
CA GLY A 313 1.75 19.91 11.45
C GLY A 313 0.91 21.15 11.14
N THR A 314 1.00 21.69 9.93
CA THR A 314 0.23 22.86 9.50
C THR A 314 -0.01 22.73 8.00
N SER A 315 -1.20 23.10 7.56
CA SER A 315 -1.65 23.14 6.17
C SER A 315 -0.87 24.18 5.34
N GLU A 316 0.43 24.00 5.19
CA GLU A 316 1.32 24.73 4.29
C GLU A 316 1.88 23.74 3.26
N GLU A 317 1.83 23.94 1.96
CA GLU A 317 1.17 24.91 1.10
C GLU A 317 1.20 24.20 -0.25
N ILE A 318 0.06 24.06 -0.91
CA ILE A 318 0.07 23.61 -2.29
C ILE A 318 0.71 24.75 -3.10
N LYS A 319 1.95 24.55 -3.57
CA LYS A 319 2.72 25.59 -4.25
C LYS A 319 2.60 25.48 -5.76
N ILE A 320 2.67 26.64 -6.41
CA ILE A 320 2.90 26.73 -7.86
C ILE A 320 4.18 25.93 -8.18
N GLY A 321 4.10 25.12 -9.25
CA GLY A 321 5.15 24.21 -9.69
C GLY A 321 5.07 22.80 -9.12
N THR A 322 4.23 22.55 -8.10
CA THR A 322 4.11 21.20 -7.51
C THR A 322 3.41 20.24 -8.48
N ILE A 323 4.02 19.07 -8.70
CA ILE A 323 3.40 17.98 -9.46
C ILE A 323 2.44 17.23 -8.55
N VAL A 324 1.22 17.03 -9.04
CA VAL A 324 0.13 16.38 -8.34
C VAL A 324 -0.44 15.25 -9.18
N LEU A 325 -0.85 14.18 -8.51
CA LEU A 325 -1.77 13.21 -9.08
C LEU A 325 -3.19 13.76 -9.02
N ILE A 326 -3.84 13.77 -10.18
CA ILE A 326 -5.24 14.16 -10.33
C ILE A 326 -6.08 12.91 -10.15
N LYS A 327 -6.99 12.96 -9.17
CA LYS A 327 -7.98 11.91 -8.94
C LYS A 327 -9.00 11.94 -10.07
N GLU A 328 -8.84 11.02 -11.00
CA GLU A 328 -9.80 10.74 -12.05
C GLU A 328 -10.51 9.42 -11.78
N GLU A 329 -11.80 9.39 -12.10
CA GLU A 329 -12.59 8.18 -11.98
C GLU A 329 -12.48 7.43 -13.30
N ASN A 330 -12.18 6.12 -13.22
CA ASN A 330 -12.15 5.19 -14.37
C ASN A 330 -10.93 5.25 -15.29
N LEU A 331 -9.76 5.66 -14.79
CA LEU A 331 -8.51 5.47 -15.53
C LEU A 331 -8.22 3.97 -15.74
N PRO A 332 -7.73 3.57 -16.93
CA PRO A 332 -7.19 2.24 -17.17
C PRO A 332 -6.05 1.87 -16.19
N PRO A 333 -5.84 0.57 -15.90
CA PRO A 333 -4.75 0.14 -15.03
C PRO A 333 -3.37 0.63 -15.53
N ARG A 334 -2.53 1.13 -14.62
CA ARG A 334 -1.20 1.72 -14.89
C ARG A 334 -1.21 3.13 -15.47
N GLN A 335 -2.37 3.72 -15.72
CA GLN A 335 -2.47 5.10 -16.16
C GLN A 335 -2.65 6.05 -14.98
N TRP A 336 -1.73 6.99 -14.83
CA TRP A 336 -1.74 7.96 -13.74
C TRP A 336 -1.87 9.37 -14.32
N SER A 337 -2.99 10.05 -14.02
CA SER A 337 -3.18 11.44 -14.45
C SER A 337 -2.32 12.37 -13.59
N LEU A 338 -1.26 12.89 -14.19
CA LEU A 338 -0.32 13.83 -13.58
C LEU A 338 -0.61 15.23 -14.08
N GLY A 339 -0.43 16.21 -13.19
CA GLY A 339 -0.50 17.61 -13.57
C GLY A 339 0.39 18.47 -12.69
N ARG A 340 0.71 19.66 -13.19
CA ARG A 340 1.50 20.66 -12.48
C ARG A 340 0.62 21.84 -12.11
N ILE A 341 0.71 22.28 -10.87
CA ILE A 341 -0.02 23.46 -10.42
C ILE A 341 0.64 24.70 -10.99
N ILE A 342 -0.13 25.52 -11.71
CA ILE A 342 0.37 26.75 -12.33
C ILE A 342 -0.20 28.00 -11.67
N GLU A 343 -1.30 27.88 -10.90
CA GLU A 343 -1.97 29.01 -10.28
C GLU A 343 -2.77 28.56 -9.05
N LEU A 344 -2.83 29.43 -8.03
CA LEU A 344 -3.63 29.23 -6.82
C LEU A 344 -4.81 30.19 -6.81
N HIS A 345 -6.01 29.70 -6.47
CA HIS A 345 -7.22 30.52 -6.33
C HIS A 345 -7.63 30.54 -4.85
N PRO A 346 -7.12 31.49 -4.04
CA PRO A 346 -7.58 31.67 -2.66
C PRO A 346 -9.02 32.18 -2.63
N GLY A 347 -9.81 31.70 -1.68
CA GLY A 347 -11.14 32.26 -1.41
C GLY A 347 -11.05 33.55 -0.60
N ASP A 348 -12.21 34.14 -0.29
CA ASP A 348 -12.31 35.37 0.51
C ASP A 348 -11.71 35.22 1.93
N ASP A 349 -11.65 33.98 2.44
CA ASP A 349 -11.00 33.60 3.70
C ASP A 349 -9.49 33.32 3.58
N ASN A 350 -8.90 33.62 2.41
CA ASN A 350 -7.51 33.35 2.05
C ASN A 350 -7.12 31.86 2.05
N ILE A 351 -8.09 30.95 2.09
CA ILE A 351 -7.86 29.50 2.03
C ILE A 351 -7.95 29.04 0.57
N VAL A 352 -6.85 28.50 0.05
CA VAL A 352 -6.83 27.91 -1.29
C VAL A 352 -7.61 26.60 -1.29
N ARG A 353 -8.71 26.55 -2.05
CA ARG A 353 -9.52 25.34 -2.28
C ARG A 353 -9.50 24.88 -3.72
N VAL A 354 -9.15 25.79 -4.63
CA VAL A 354 -9.13 25.59 -6.08
C VAL A 354 -7.76 26.00 -6.62
N VAL A 355 -7.24 25.23 -7.56
CA VAL A 355 -5.97 25.50 -8.25
C VAL A 355 -6.13 25.28 -9.75
N THR A 356 -5.36 26.00 -10.56
CA THR A 356 -5.21 25.70 -11.99
C THR A 356 -4.08 24.68 -12.17
N VAL A 357 -4.37 23.59 -12.87
CA VAL A 357 -3.44 22.49 -13.12
C VAL A 357 -3.24 22.33 -14.63
N ARG A 358 -1.99 22.26 -15.07
CA ARG A 358 -1.60 21.87 -16.43
C ARG A 358 -1.38 20.36 -16.48
N THR A 359 -2.06 19.67 -17.38
CA THR A 359 -1.86 18.26 -17.73
C THR A 359 -1.30 18.15 -19.14
N GLN A 360 -1.08 16.92 -19.62
CA GLN A 360 -0.71 16.67 -21.02
C GLN A 360 -1.83 17.06 -22.00
N ASP A 361 -3.10 16.93 -21.58
CA ASP A 361 -4.27 17.18 -22.42
C ASP A 361 -4.77 18.63 -22.38
N GLY A 362 -4.26 19.45 -21.45
CA GLY A 362 -4.66 20.86 -21.36
C GLY A 362 -4.54 21.47 -19.97
N VAL A 363 -5.20 22.60 -19.78
CA VAL A 363 -5.19 23.35 -18.52
C VAL A 363 -6.59 23.35 -17.91
N TYR A 364 -6.69 22.95 -16.65
CA TYR A 364 -7.97 22.78 -15.96
C TYR A 364 -7.96 23.33 -14.54
N LYS A 365 -9.07 23.94 -14.11
CA LYS A 365 -9.30 24.24 -12.69
C LYS A 365 -9.75 22.98 -11.95
N ARG A 366 -9.16 22.72 -10.78
CA ARG A 366 -9.44 21.54 -9.94
C ARG A 366 -9.50 21.90 -8.46
N CYS A 367 -10.41 21.24 -7.74
CA CYS A 367 -10.45 21.32 -6.29
C CYS A 367 -9.30 20.51 -5.68
N ILE A 368 -8.63 21.07 -4.68
CA ILE A 368 -7.51 20.44 -3.95
C ILE A 368 -7.89 19.07 -3.37
N LYS A 369 -9.16 18.83 -3.02
CA LYS A 369 -9.62 17.52 -2.52
C LYS A 369 -9.45 16.39 -3.54
N LYS A 370 -9.34 16.72 -4.85
CA LYS A 370 -9.09 15.78 -5.94
C LYS A 370 -7.62 15.69 -6.33
N LEU A 371 -6.71 16.35 -5.61
CA LEU A 371 -5.29 16.36 -5.91
C LEU A 371 -4.50 15.67 -4.79
N SER A 372 -3.47 14.93 -5.18
CA SER A 372 -2.53 14.32 -4.25
C SER A 372 -1.11 14.74 -4.64
N PRO A 373 -0.43 15.60 -3.87
CA PRO A 373 0.91 16.05 -4.22
C PRO A 373 1.90 14.90 -4.19
N LEU A 374 2.78 14.85 -5.19
CA LEU A 374 3.92 13.96 -5.14
C LEU A 374 4.92 14.51 -4.11
N PRO A 375 5.64 13.64 -3.39
CA PRO A 375 6.78 14.06 -2.58
C PRO A 375 7.82 14.74 -3.48
N ASN A 376 8.39 15.84 -2.99
CA ASN A 376 9.59 16.42 -3.58
C ASN A 376 10.82 15.65 -3.08
N LEU A 377 11.86 15.57 -3.92
CA LEU A 377 13.17 15.06 -3.53
C LEU A 377 13.86 15.99 -2.52
#